data_AF-A0A401H3J7-F1
#
_entry.id   AF-A0A401H3J7-F1
#
_cell.length_a   1.000
_cell.length_b   1.000
_cell.length_c   1.000
_cell.angle_alpha   90.00
_cell.angle_beta   90.00
_cell.angle_gamma   90.00
#
_symmetry.space_group_name_H-M   'P 1'
#
loop_
_entity.id
_entity.type
_entity.pdbx_description
1 polymer ?
#
loop_
_entity_poly.entity_id
_entity_poly.type
_entity_poly.pdbx_seq_one_letter_code
_entity_poly.pdbx_strand_id
1 'polypeptide(L)'
;MVYAKLSSTKTRAAPSAKVRSSPPTQPYVPPPYHIGYFAFPPVANVAGKGRPGNPSFMFSFYDDRKAREEQARAAREEQERVAREAREAEIHAKERAWEERCRRAAQAREEQLARERAEALKGEMWWVRFGFYLLDERGHKLVERTEALRAEVRILDEETRRLTMWNAYESRWRELFASSTPVAFKDVPWPLPATLSSVDELADSEAAIEEFIFATLIVRTNTVTRRERLRASLLRWHPDKVSAVFVRVVPEDMEAVRDGINTVFRHLKALQDKERQV
;
A
#
# COMPACT_ATOMS: atom_id res chain seq x y z
N MET A 1 26.67 37.85 10.79
CA MET A 1 25.37 37.51 11.38
C MET A 1 24.30 38.11 10.47
N VAL A 2 23.90 37.36 9.43
CA VAL A 2 22.99 37.85 8.39
C VAL A 2 21.64 37.21 8.65
N TYR A 3 20.72 38.00 9.19
CA TYR A 3 19.30 37.65 9.19
C TYR A 3 18.82 37.64 7.74
N ALA A 4 18.58 36.46 7.18
CA ALA A 4 17.81 36.33 5.96
C ALA A 4 16.34 36.66 6.29
N LYS A 5 16.01 37.94 6.23
CA LYS A 5 14.63 38.41 6.03
C LYS A 5 14.19 37.85 4.68
N LEU A 6 13.48 36.73 4.69
CA LEU A 6 12.72 36.25 3.55
C LEU A 6 11.59 37.25 3.31
N SER A 7 11.88 38.28 2.52
CA SER A 7 10.89 39.15 1.91
C SER A 7 10.00 38.29 1.02
N SER A 8 8.83 37.96 1.55
CA SER A 8 7.73 37.31 0.85
C SER A 8 7.16 38.29 -0.19
N THR A 9 7.74 38.28 -1.39
CA THR A 9 7.09 38.87 -2.57
C THR A 9 6.03 37.89 -3.05
N LYS A 10 4.80 38.17 -2.59
CA LYS A 10 3.56 37.50 -2.97
C LYS A 10 3.24 37.80 -4.43
N THR A 11 3.88 37.09 -5.36
CA THR A 11 3.49 37.09 -6.77
C THR A 11 2.19 36.29 -6.89
N ARG A 12 1.09 37.03 -7.01
CA ARG A 12 -0.27 36.52 -7.23
C ARG A 12 -0.34 35.90 -8.63
N ALA A 13 -0.05 34.61 -8.72
CA ALA A 13 -0.35 33.80 -9.89
C ALA A 13 -1.87 33.64 -10.03
N ALA A 14 -2.37 33.91 -11.23
CA ALA A 14 -3.78 33.74 -11.59
C ALA A 14 -4.20 32.26 -11.45
N PRO A 15 -5.46 31.98 -11.08
CA PRO A 15 -5.96 30.62 -10.98
C PRO A 15 -6.03 30.00 -12.38
N SER A 16 -5.12 29.08 -12.66
CA SER A 16 -5.22 28.16 -13.80
C SER A 16 -6.48 27.31 -13.63
N ALA A 17 -7.38 27.42 -14.60
CA ALA A 17 -8.64 26.71 -14.64
C ALA A 17 -8.39 25.20 -14.62
N LYS A 18 -8.77 24.55 -13.50
CA LYS A 18 -8.87 23.10 -13.42
C LYS A 18 -9.94 22.65 -14.40
N VAL A 19 -9.50 22.12 -15.55
CA VAL A 19 -10.33 21.25 -16.40
C VAL A 19 -10.76 20.08 -15.51
N ARG A 20 -12.03 20.10 -15.10
CA ARG A 20 -12.67 19.00 -14.39
C ARG A 20 -12.78 17.85 -15.37
N SER A 21 -11.89 16.86 -15.26
CA SER A 21 -12.12 15.56 -15.88
C SER A 21 -13.35 14.93 -15.22
N SER A 22 -14.40 14.77 -16.01
CA SER A 22 -15.61 14.07 -15.62
C SER A 22 -15.27 12.63 -15.19
N PRO A 23 -15.84 12.12 -14.09
CA PRO A 23 -15.71 10.71 -13.76
C PRO A 23 -16.39 9.85 -14.84
N PRO A 24 -15.86 8.64 -15.13
CA PRO A 24 -16.51 7.72 -16.05
C PRO A 24 -17.90 7.35 -15.50
N THR A 25 -18.91 7.58 -16.33
CA THR A 25 -20.30 7.19 -16.09
C THR A 25 -20.35 5.68 -15.91
N GLN A 26 -20.46 5.21 -14.68
CA GLN A 26 -20.79 3.81 -14.43
C GLN A 26 -22.20 3.53 -14.99
N PRO A 27 -22.41 2.41 -15.71
CA PRO A 27 -23.73 2.03 -16.14
C PRO A 27 -24.60 1.77 -14.90
N TYR A 28 -25.65 2.57 -14.76
CA TYR A 28 -26.69 2.39 -13.76
C TYR A 28 -27.36 1.04 -13.99
N VAL A 29 -27.13 0.10 -13.07
CA VAL A 29 -27.88 -1.16 -13.00
C VAL A 29 -29.06 -0.91 -12.07
N PRO A 30 -30.30 -0.85 -12.58
CA PRO A 30 -31.47 -0.71 -11.72
C PRO A 30 -31.60 -1.95 -10.82
N PRO A 31 -32.01 -1.77 -9.54
CA PRO A 31 -32.29 -2.90 -8.67
C PRO A 31 -33.47 -3.73 -9.21
N PRO A 32 -33.48 -5.06 -9.01
CA PRO A 32 -34.59 -5.91 -9.43
C PRO A 32 -35.85 -5.53 -8.65
N TYR A 33 -36.87 -5.09 -9.38
CA TYR A 33 -38.19 -4.80 -8.85
C TYR A 33 -38.79 -6.06 -8.21
N HIS A 34 -38.93 -6.05 -6.89
CA HIS A 34 -39.74 -7.02 -6.17
C HIS A 34 -41.21 -6.68 -6.43
N ILE A 35 -41.86 -7.49 -7.25
CA ILE A 35 -43.31 -7.46 -7.47
C ILE A 35 -43.97 -7.87 -6.14
N GLY A 36 -44.33 -6.87 -5.34
CA GLY A 36 -45.17 -7.05 -4.16
C GLY A 36 -46.60 -7.35 -4.59
N TYR A 37 -47.05 -8.57 -4.32
CA TYR A 37 -48.44 -9.00 -4.48
C TYR A 37 -49.35 -8.16 -3.57
N PHE A 38 -50.28 -7.40 -4.17
CA PHE A 38 -51.48 -6.92 -3.50
C PHE A 38 -52.41 -8.12 -3.26
N ALA A 39 -52.44 -8.63 -2.04
CA ALA A 39 -53.44 -9.59 -1.60
C ALA A 39 -54.74 -8.84 -1.29
N PHE A 40 -55.77 -9.04 -2.12
CA PHE A 40 -57.14 -8.65 -1.81
C PHE A 40 -57.71 -9.62 -0.75
N PRO A 41 -58.43 -9.14 0.28
CA PRO A 41 -59.13 -10.04 1.20
C PRO A 41 -60.28 -10.76 0.46
N PRO A 42 -60.55 -12.04 0.73
CA PRO A 42 -61.67 -12.75 0.12
C PRO A 42 -63.00 -12.20 0.66
N VAL A 43 -63.81 -11.66 -0.26
CA VAL A 43 -65.25 -11.49 -0.09
C VAL A 43 -65.91 -12.87 -0.14
N ALA A 44 -66.33 -13.39 1.00
CA ALA A 44 -67.14 -14.61 1.08
C ALA A 44 -68.43 -14.35 1.85
N ASN A 45 -69.45 -14.03 1.06
CA ASN A 45 -70.84 -14.47 1.13
C ASN A 45 -71.58 -14.50 2.48
N VAL A 46 -72.42 -13.47 2.58
CA VAL A 46 -73.74 -13.46 3.21
C VAL A 46 -74.64 -14.50 2.53
N ALA A 47 -74.98 -15.59 3.22
CA ALA A 47 -76.26 -16.31 3.04
C ALA A 47 -76.43 -17.39 4.12
N GLY A 48 -77.26 -17.12 5.12
CA GLY A 48 -77.57 -18.09 6.16
C GLY A 48 -78.68 -17.61 7.08
N LYS A 49 -79.91 -17.60 6.55
CA LYS A 49 -81.16 -17.31 7.27
C LYS A 49 -81.43 -18.36 8.36
N GLY A 50 -82.02 -17.91 9.47
CA GLY A 50 -82.70 -18.72 10.49
C GLY A 50 -81.95 -18.69 11.82
N ARG A 51 -82.49 -18.29 12.96
CA ARG A 51 -83.89 -18.21 13.43
C ARG A 51 -84.00 -17.12 14.52
N PRO A 52 -85.22 -16.61 14.75
CA PRO A 52 -85.53 -15.71 15.84
C PRO A 52 -85.68 -16.51 17.15
N GLY A 53 -84.96 -16.09 18.19
CA GLY A 53 -84.88 -16.83 19.45
C GLY A 53 -84.46 -15.97 20.62
N ASN A 54 -85.38 -15.08 20.99
CA ASN A 54 -85.66 -14.52 22.31
C ASN A 54 -84.56 -13.77 23.11
N PRO A 55 -84.93 -12.63 23.72
CA PRO A 55 -84.01 -11.69 24.34
C PRO A 55 -83.75 -12.09 25.79
N SER A 56 -82.49 -12.21 26.18
CA SER A 56 -82.14 -12.22 27.60
C SER A 56 -80.65 -11.97 27.79
N PHE A 57 -80.22 -10.72 27.70
CA PHE A 57 -78.92 -10.27 28.22
C PHE A 57 -79.00 -8.78 28.62
N MET A 58 -79.96 -8.45 29.49
CA MET A 58 -79.77 -7.37 30.45
C MET A 58 -79.24 -8.03 31.73
N PHE A 59 -78.25 -7.39 32.37
CA PHE A 59 -77.45 -7.85 33.52
C PHE A 59 -76.12 -8.55 33.20
N SER A 60 -75.16 -7.82 32.62
CA SER A 60 -73.77 -7.80 33.13
C SER A 60 -72.96 -6.60 32.60
N PHE A 61 -73.53 -5.39 32.62
CA PHE A 61 -72.80 -4.18 32.20
C PHE A 61 -71.79 -3.68 33.25
N TYR A 62 -71.80 -4.25 34.45
CA TYR A 62 -70.92 -3.83 35.56
C TYR A 62 -69.66 -4.71 35.70
N ASP A 63 -69.71 -6.01 35.36
CA ASP A 63 -68.52 -6.89 35.42
C ASP A 63 -67.65 -6.78 34.16
N ASP A 64 -68.24 -6.66 32.96
CA ASP A 64 -67.49 -6.48 31.70
C ASP A 64 -66.75 -5.13 31.68
N ARG A 65 -67.33 -4.10 32.32
CA ARG A 65 -66.67 -2.79 32.47
C ARG A 65 -65.41 -2.88 33.33
N LYS A 66 -65.45 -3.63 34.44
CA LYS A 66 -64.29 -3.81 35.33
C LYS A 66 -63.18 -4.62 34.65
N ALA A 67 -63.53 -5.71 33.95
CA ALA A 67 -62.58 -6.52 33.19
C ALA A 67 -61.91 -5.71 32.05
N ARG A 68 -62.67 -4.88 31.33
CA ARG A 68 -62.12 -3.96 30.31
C ARG A 68 -61.24 -2.87 30.90
N GLU A 69 -61.60 -2.33 32.06
CA GLU A 69 -60.77 -1.35 32.77
C GLU A 69 -59.45 -1.96 33.25
N GLU A 70 -59.45 -3.20 33.76
CA GLU A 70 -58.25 -3.94 34.15
C GLU A 70 -57.37 -4.30 32.94
N GLN A 71 -57.97 -4.78 31.85
CA GLN A 71 -57.24 -5.03 30.60
C GLN A 71 -56.65 -3.75 30.01
N ALA A 72 -57.38 -2.63 30.07
CA ALA A 72 -56.88 -1.34 29.62
C ALA A 72 -55.72 -0.82 30.48
N ARG A 73 -55.72 -1.09 31.79
CA ARG A 73 -54.60 -0.76 32.69
C ARG A 73 -53.38 -1.63 32.38
N ALA A 74 -53.54 -2.95 32.29
CA ALA A 74 -52.45 -3.85 31.95
C ALA A 74 -51.84 -3.54 30.57
N ALA A 75 -52.68 -3.20 29.57
CA ALA A 75 -52.20 -2.78 28.25
C ALA A 75 -51.42 -1.45 28.30
N ARG A 76 -51.83 -0.49 29.14
CA ARG A 76 -51.10 0.77 29.34
C ARG A 76 -49.76 0.54 30.02
N GLU A 77 -49.72 -0.30 31.05
CA GLU A 77 -48.49 -0.65 31.77
C GLU A 77 -47.50 -1.38 30.85
N GLU A 78 -47.99 -2.32 30.04
CA GLU A 78 -47.18 -3.01 29.03
C GLU A 78 -46.64 -2.03 27.97
N GLN A 79 -47.51 -1.15 27.46
CA GLN A 79 -47.10 -0.10 26.52
C GLN A 79 -46.05 0.84 27.13
N GLU A 80 -46.19 1.21 28.40
CA GLU A 80 -45.21 2.04 29.09
C GLU A 80 -43.88 1.30 29.27
N ARG A 81 -43.91 0.01 29.61
CA ARG A 81 -42.69 -0.81 29.73
C ARG A 81 -41.97 -0.90 28.39
N VAL A 82 -42.67 -1.24 27.32
CA VAL A 82 -42.10 -1.30 25.96
C VAL A 82 -41.57 0.07 25.54
N ALA A 83 -42.29 1.16 25.84
CA ALA A 83 -41.82 2.51 25.54
C ALA A 83 -40.56 2.89 26.34
N ARG A 84 -40.43 2.42 27.59
CA ARG A 84 -39.24 2.64 28.43
C ARG A 84 -38.04 1.86 27.89
N GLU A 85 -38.21 0.58 27.61
CA GLU A 85 -37.16 -0.26 27.01
C GLU A 85 -36.71 0.29 25.65
N ALA A 86 -37.64 0.75 24.82
CA ALA A 86 -37.32 1.36 23.53
C ALA A 86 -36.49 2.65 23.70
N ARG A 87 -36.80 3.49 24.69
CA ARG A 87 -36.01 4.70 25.00
C ARG A 87 -34.61 4.36 25.51
N GLU A 88 -34.49 3.36 26.39
CA GLU A 88 -33.20 2.89 26.90
C GLU A 88 -32.34 2.30 25.78
N ALA A 89 -32.94 1.47 24.90
CA ALA A 89 -32.27 0.94 23.73
C ALA A 89 -31.82 2.04 22.76
N GLU A 90 -32.62 3.09 22.57
CA GLU A 90 -32.26 4.25 21.76
C GLU A 90 -31.08 5.02 22.38
N ILE A 91 -31.09 5.23 23.71
CA ILE A 91 -29.98 5.86 24.44
C ILE A 91 -28.69 5.04 24.26
N HIS A 92 -28.73 3.74 24.50
CA HIS A 92 -27.56 2.87 24.31
C HIS A 92 -27.09 2.78 22.86
N ALA A 93 -28.01 2.83 21.89
CA ALA A 93 -27.64 2.92 20.48
C ALA A 93 -26.93 4.24 20.16
N LYS A 94 -27.42 5.36 20.72
CA LYS A 94 -26.79 6.68 20.58
C LYS A 94 -25.43 6.75 21.25
N GLU A 95 -25.28 6.16 22.44
CA GLU A 95 -24.01 6.05 23.18
C GLU A 95 -22.99 5.26 22.36
N ARG A 96 -23.31 4.04 21.92
CA ARG A 96 -22.41 3.23 21.06
C ARG A 96 -22.01 3.95 19.78
N ALA A 97 -22.97 4.61 19.12
CA ALA A 97 -22.69 5.38 17.92
C ALA A 97 -21.79 6.59 18.21
N TRP A 98 -21.91 7.22 19.38
CA TRP A 98 -21.03 8.30 19.80
C TRP A 98 -19.62 7.79 20.13
N GLU A 99 -19.51 6.71 20.90
CA GLU A 99 -18.23 6.06 21.22
C GLU A 99 -17.47 5.65 19.96
N GLU A 100 -18.15 5.06 18.98
CA GLU A 100 -17.52 4.68 17.71
C GLU A 100 -17.02 5.90 16.93
N ARG A 101 -17.79 6.99 16.90
CA ARG A 101 -17.35 8.26 16.30
C ARG A 101 -16.13 8.83 17.02
N CYS A 102 -16.11 8.82 18.34
CA CYS A 102 -14.97 9.26 19.14
C CYS A 102 -13.72 8.41 18.84
N ARG A 103 -13.86 7.08 18.77
CA ARG A 103 -12.76 6.17 18.43
C ARG A 103 -12.21 6.44 17.03
N ARG A 104 -13.08 6.57 16.03
CA ARG A 104 -12.66 6.89 14.65
C ARG A 104 -11.98 8.25 14.57
N ALA A 105 -12.50 9.26 15.28
CA ALA A 105 -11.88 10.58 15.34
C ALA A 105 -10.51 10.56 16.04
N ALA A 106 -10.34 9.76 17.09
CA ALA A 106 -9.07 9.57 17.76
C ALA A 106 -8.04 8.91 16.84
N GLN A 107 -8.41 7.80 16.18
CA GLN A 107 -7.56 7.11 15.20
C GLN A 107 -7.15 8.04 14.05
N ALA A 108 -8.09 8.80 13.49
CA ALA A 108 -7.79 9.75 12.42
C ALA A 108 -6.80 10.85 12.86
N ARG A 109 -6.91 11.33 14.11
CA ARG A 109 -5.96 12.30 14.67
C ARG A 109 -4.57 11.70 14.87
N GLU A 110 -4.49 10.46 15.36
CA GLU A 110 -3.22 9.75 15.52
C GLU A 110 -2.53 9.53 14.17
N GLU A 111 -3.27 9.08 13.16
CA GLU A 111 -2.76 8.93 11.79
C GLU A 111 -2.28 10.26 11.21
N GLN A 112 -3.03 11.34 11.42
CA GLN A 112 -2.63 12.67 10.95
C GLN A 112 -1.34 13.13 11.61
N LEU A 113 -1.25 13.03 12.95
CA LEU A 113 -0.03 13.37 13.69
C LEU A 113 1.16 12.50 13.28
N ALA A 114 0.94 11.22 12.97
CA ALA A 114 1.98 10.33 12.47
C ALA A 114 2.48 10.77 11.08
N ARG A 115 1.58 11.19 10.18
CA ARG A 115 1.95 11.74 8.86
C ARG A 115 2.73 13.03 9.01
N GLU A 116 2.26 13.97 9.84
CA GLU A 116 2.95 15.24 10.10
C GLU A 116 4.36 15.03 10.66
N ARG A 117 4.53 14.09 11.62
CA ARG A 117 5.85 13.71 12.15
C ARG A 117 6.75 13.09 11.08
N ALA A 118 6.22 12.22 10.22
CA ALA A 118 6.98 11.60 9.14
C ALA A 118 7.42 12.63 8.10
N GLU A 119 6.58 13.61 7.77
CA GLU A 119 6.91 14.71 6.86
C GLU A 119 7.96 15.64 7.48
N ALA A 120 7.81 15.99 8.76
CA ALA A 120 8.80 16.77 9.49
C ALA A 120 10.17 16.06 9.49
N LEU A 121 10.21 14.76 9.75
CA LEU A 121 11.44 13.97 9.70
C LEU A 121 12.08 13.99 8.31
N LYS A 122 11.29 13.83 7.24
CA LYS A 122 11.81 13.95 5.85
C LYS A 122 12.41 15.33 5.60
N GLY A 123 11.76 16.40 6.07
CA GLY A 123 12.24 17.76 5.99
C GLY A 123 13.57 17.96 6.73
N GLU A 124 13.68 17.43 7.95
CA GLU A 124 14.90 17.45 8.75
C GLU A 124 16.04 16.69 8.06
N MET A 125 15.78 15.49 7.54
CA MET A 125 16.77 14.69 6.81
C MET A 125 17.25 15.43 5.55
N TRP A 126 16.32 16.02 4.79
CA TRP A 126 16.65 16.84 3.62
C TRP A 126 17.53 18.03 4.03
N TRP A 127 17.16 18.76 5.08
CA TRP A 127 17.93 19.89 5.60
C TRP A 127 19.36 19.50 5.98
N VAL A 128 19.51 18.38 6.69
CA VAL A 128 20.80 17.82 7.11
C VAL A 128 21.64 17.37 5.90
N ARG A 129 21.00 16.82 4.86
CA ARG A 129 21.66 16.43 3.60
C ARG A 129 22.32 17.62 2.89
N PHE A 130 21.75 18.83 2.99
CA PHE A 130 22.37 20.06 2.48
C PHE A 130 23.50 20.60 3.37
N GLY A 131 23.86 19.90 4.44
CA GLY A 131 24.97 20.25 5.34
C GLY A 131 24.57 21.20 6.48
N PHE A 132 23.29 21.57 6.61
CA PHE A 132 22.83 22.43 7.67
C PHE A 132 22.72 21.69 9.03
N TYR A 133 22.59 22.47 10.11
CA TYR A 133 22.36 21.98 11.47
C TYR A 133 20.90 22.19 11.87
N LEU A 134 20.36 21.28 12.69
CA LEU A 134 19.09 21.49 13.35
C LEU A 134 19.26 22.45 14.54
N LEU A 135 18.26 23.29 14.75
CA LEU A 135 18.22 24.25 15.86
C LEU A 135 17.08 23.89 16.81
N ASP A 136 17.29 24.12 18.11
CA ASP A 136 16.23 24.05 19.12
C ASP A 136 15.34 25.31 19.05
N GLU A 137 14.27 25.34 19.85
CA GLU A 137 13.35 26.49 19.94
C GLU A 137 14.05 27.79 20.40
N ARG A 138 15.23 27.68 21.02
CA ARG A 138 16.05 28.79 21.51
C ARG A 138 17.15 29.20 20.51
N GLY A 139 17.24 28.52 19.36
CA GLY A 139 18.23 28.77 18.32
C GLY A 139 19.60 28.11 18.55
N HIS A 140 19.75 27.22 19.54
CA HIS A 140 20.97 26.45 19.77
C HIS A 140 21.06 25.24 18.84
N LYS A 141 22.28 24.86 18.47
CA LYS A 141 22.53 23.73 17.57
C LYS A 141 22.29 22.41 18.30
N LEU A 142 21.44 21.57 17.72
CA LEU A 142 21.22 20.18 18.17
C LEU A 142 22.27 19.27 17.52
N VAL A 143 23.48 19.24 18.08
CA VAL A 143 24.63 18.51 17.53
C VAL A 143 24.35 17.02 17.42
N GLU A 144 23.97 16.37 18.53
CA GLU A 144 23.74 14.92 18.58
C GLU A 144 22.65 14.46 17.60
N ARG A 145 21.50 15.16 17.56
CA ARG A 145 20.42 14.86 16.63
C ARG A 145 20.85 15.05 15.18
N THR A 146 21.59 16.11 14.88
CA THR A 146 22.13 16.37 13.54
C THR A 146 23.08 15.26 13.11
N GLU A 147 23.98 14.81 14.01
CA GLU A 147 24.93 13.74 13.72
C GLU A 147 24.24 12.38 13.49
N ALA A 148 23.24 12.04 14.31
CA ALA A 148 22.42 10.85 14.10
C ALA A 148 21.71 10.88 12.74
N LEU A 149 21.12 12.01 12.37
CA LEU A 149 20.50 12.17 11.04
C LEU A 149 21.52 12.12 9.90
N ARG A 150 22.73 12.65 10.08
CA ARG A 150 23.81 12.52 9.08
C ARG A 150 24.21 11.07 8.87
N ALA A 151 24.33 10.29 9.94
CA ALA A 151 24.63 8.88 9.85
C ALA A 151 23.52 8.14 9.09
N GLU A 152 22.26 8.43 9.40
CA GLU A 152 21.12 7.83 8.71
C GLU A 152 21.04 8.22 7.24
N VAL A 153 21.26 9.51 6.91
CA VAL A 153 21.31 9.98 5.51
C VAL A 153 22.42 9.29 4.73
N ARG A 154 23.61 9.07 5.33
CA ARG A 154 24.70 8.33 4.67
C ARG A 154 24.30 6.89 4.36
N ILE A 155 23.60 6.21 5.28
CA ILE A 155 23.12 4.85 5.06
C ILE A 155 22.11 4.84 3.90
N LEU A 156 21.11 5.72 3.93
CA LEU A 156 20.09 5.80 2.87
C LEU A 156 20.66 6.16 1.50
N ASP A 157 21.65 7.06 1.46
CA ASP A 157 22.31 7.43 0.21
C ASP A 157 23.10 6.25 -0.37
N GLU A 158 23.78 5.47 0.48
CA GLU A 158 24.47 4.26 0.06
C GLU A 158 23.50 3.17 -0.43
N GLU A 159 22.40 2.95 0.29
CA GLU A 159 21.34 2.04 -0.14
C GLU A 159 20.74 2.47 -1.50
N THR A 160 20.44 3.76 -1.64
CA THR A 160 19.91 4.34 -2.88
C THR A 160 20.91 4.17 -4.04
N ARG A 161 22.21 4.39 -3.79
CA ARG A 161 23.26 4.20 -4.78
C ARG A 161 23.32 2.76 -5.28
N ARG A 162 23.29 1.79 -4.36
CA ARG A 162 23.32 0.35 -4.69
C ARG A 162 22.08 -0.09 -5.47
N LEU A 163 20.89 0.35 -5.05
CA LEU A 163 19.65 0.08 -5.77
C LEU A 163 19.65 0.71 -7.17
N THR A 164 20.11 1.96 -7.30
CA THR A 164 20.19 2.66 -8.58
C THR A 164 21.11 1.90 -9.56
N MET A 165 22.28 1.49 -9.08
CA MET A 165 23.22 0.71 -9.85
C MET A 165 22.63 -0.64 -10.29
N TRP A 166 21.99 -1.38 -9.39
CA TRP A 166 21.33 -2.64 -9.70
C TRP A 166 20.17 -2.47 -10.70
N ASN A 167 19.34 -1.45 -10.53
CA ASN A 167 18.23 -1.16 -11.44
C ASN A 167 18.73 -0.77 -12.83
N ALA A 168 19.84 -0.05 -12.94
CA ALA A 168 20.48 0.25 -14.22
C ALA A 168 20.97 -1.04 -14.90
N TYR A 169 21.58 -1.95 -14.14
CA TYR A 169 22.00 -3.28 -14.64
C TYR A 169 20.81 -4.12 -15.14
N GLU A 170 19.72 -4.22 -14.37
CA GLU A 170 18.50 -4.92 -14.79
C GLU A 170 17.86 -4.27 -16.02
N SER A 171 17.93 -2.94 -16.14
CA SER A 171 17.39 -2.22 -17.31
C SER A 171 18.20 -2.53 -18.57
N ARG A 172 19.53 -2.50 -18.50
CA ARG A 172 20.39 -2.90 -19.63
C ARG A 172 20.15 -4.34 -20.07
N TRP A 173 19.91 -5.26 -19.13
CA TRP A 173 19.52 -6.63 -19.46
C TRP A 173 18.20 -6.70 -20.23
N ARG A 174 17.18 -5.98 -19.75
CA ARG A 174 15.87 -5.94 -20.44
C ARG A 174 15.98 -5.34 -21.83
N GLU A 175 16.75 -4.26 -21.97
CA GLU A 175 17.03 -3.62 -23.26
C GLU A 175 17.78 -4.56 -24.21
N LEU A 176 18.79 -5.28 -23.72
CA LEU A 176 19.56 -6.24 -24.50
C LEU A 176 18.66 -7.36 -25.07
N PHE A 177 17.72 -7.87 -24.28
CA PHE A 177 16.79 -8.93 -24.72
C PHE A 177 15.64 -8.41 -25.58
N ALA A 178 15.20 -7.17 -25.41
CA ALA A 178 14.15 -6.56 -26.21
C ALA A 178 14.66 -6.07 -27.58
N SER A 179 15.93 -5.67 -27.65
CA SER A 179 16.56 -5.20 -28.87
C SER A 179 16.90 -6.35 -29.82
N SER A 180 16.86 -6.08 -31.12
CA SER A 180 17.39 -6.95 -32.19
C SER A 180 18.69 -6.41 -32.80
N THR A 181 19.28 -5.36 -32.23
CA THR A 181 20.52 -4.76 -32.74
C THR A 181 21.72 -5.69 -32.56
N PRO A 182 22.76 -5.56 -33.40
CA PRO A 182 24.06 -6.19 -33.15
C PRO A 182 24.59 -5.81 -31.77
N VAL A 183 25.27 -6.74 -31.12
CA VAL A 183 25.78 -6.63 -29.74
C VAL A 183 27.29 -6.69 -29.77
N ALA A 184 27.97 -5.67 -29.24
CA ALA A 184 29.41 -5.70 -28.98
C ALA A 184 29.70 -6.13 -27.53
N PHE A 185 30.97 -6.43 -27.22
CA PHE A 185 31.41 -6.85 -25.89
C PHE A 185 31.00 -5.87 -24.78
N LYS A 186 31.14 -4.56 -25.05
CA LYS A 186 30.78 -3.47 -24.12
C LYS A 186 29.28 -3.34 -23.86
N ASP A 187 28.44 -3.84 -24.77
CA ASP A 187 26.98 -3.73 -24.68
C ASP A 187 26.40 -4.81 -23.76
N VAL A 188 27.17 -5.88 -23.51
CA VAL A 188 26.80 -6.91 -22.53
C VAL A 188 26.83 -6.29 -21.12
N PRO A 189 25.73 -6.35 -20.36
CA PRO A 189 25.67 -5.82 -19.01
C PRO A 189 26.43 -6.74 -18.04
N TRP A 190 27.75 -6.60 -18.01
CA TRP A 190 28.62 -7.27 -17.05
C TRP A 190 28.20 -6.92 -15.60
N PRO A 191 28.36 -7.85 -14.62
CA PRO A 191 27.96 -7.63 -13.23
C PRO A 191 28.98 -6.77 -12.50
N LEU A 192 29.25 -5.58 -13.04
CA LEU A 192 30.21 -4.61 -12.55
C LEU A 192 29.62 -3.21 -12.66
N PRO A 193 30.06 -2.26 -11.81
CA PRO A 193 29.62 -0.87 -11.88
C PRO A 193 30.14 -0.16 -13.15
N ALA A 194 31.35 -0.52 -13.59
CA ALA A 194 32.04 0.10 -14.71
C ALA A 194 31.81 -0.68 -16.02
N THR A 195 31.84 0.05 -17.14
CA THR A 195 31.85 -0.55 -18.48
C THR A 195 33.24 -1.12 -18.76
N LEU A 196 33.31 -2.40 -19.13
CA LEU A 196 34.55 -3.06 -19.48
C LEU A 196 34.87 -2.93 -20.96
N SER A 197 36.16 -2.89 -21.27
CA SER A 197 36.65 -2.90 -22.66
C SER A 197 37.34 -4.21 -23.04
N SER A 198 37.76 -5.02 -22.06
CA SER A 198 38.47 -6.28 -22.30
C SER A 198 38.02 -7.41 -21.37
N VAL A 199 38.38 -8.63 -21.75
CA VAL A 199 38.10 -9.84 -20.95
C VAL A 199 39.04 -9.95 -19.74
N ASP A 200 40.28 -9.47 -19.86
CA ASP A 200 41.26 -9.54 -18.78
C ASP A 200 40.82 -8.72 -17.56
N GLU A 201 40.24 -7.52 -17.80
CA GLU A 201 39.65 -6.69 -16.74
C GLU A 201 38.55 -7.44 -15.97
N LEU A 202 37.80 -8.31 -16.63
CA LEU A 202 36.74 -9.11 -16.02
C LEU A 202 37.31 -10.24 -15.15
N ALA A 203 38.40 -10.86 -15.58
CA ALA A 203 39.07 -11.94 -14.86
C ALA A 203 39.71 -11.43 -13.55
N ASP A 204 40.28 -10.23 -13.58
CA ASP A 204 40.89 -9.60 -12.39
C ASP A 204 39.84 -9.07 -11.39
N SER A 205 38.57 -8.97 -11.81
CA SER A 205 37.50 -8.33 -11.05
C SER A 205 36.64 -9.28 -10.22
N GLU A 206 37.15 -10.44 -9.76
CA GLU A 206 36.36 -11.43 -8.97
C GLU A 206 35.67 -10.79 -7.75
N ALA A 207 36.42 -10.03 -6.96
CA ALA A 207 35.89 -9.37 -5.76
C ALA A 207 34.83 -8.31 -6.08
N ALA A 208 34.98 -7.58 -7.19
CA ALA A 208 34.03 -6.56 -7.62
C ALA A 208 32.73 -7.18 -8.14
N ILE A 209 32.79 -8.35 -8.81
CA ILE A 209 31.60 -9.11 -9.21
C ILE A 209 30.85 -9.59 -7.96
N GLU A 210 31.56 -10.12 -6.98
CA GLU A 210 30.98 -10.55 -5.71
C GLU A 210 30.28 -9.38 -5.01
N GLU A 211 31.00 -8.27 -4.82
CA GLU A 211 30.47 -7.06 -4.18
C GLU A 211 29.23 -6.56 -4.93
N PHE A 212 29.28 -6.50 -6.26
CA PHE A 212 28.16 -6.02 -7.08
C PHE A 212 26.91 -6.90 -6.92
N ILE A 213 27.05 -8.23 -7.04
CA ILE A 213 25.92 -9.16 -6.98
C ILE A 213 25.26 -9.13 -5.59
N PHE A 214 26.05 -8.92 -4.54
CA PHE A 214 25.57 -8.91 -3.16
C PHE A 214 25.29 -7.51 -2.58
N ALA A 215 25.66 -6.44 -3.27
CA ALA A 215 25.46 -5.07 -2.81
C ALA A 215 24.00 -4.81 -2.40
N THR A 216 23.05 -5.34 -3.16
CA THR A 216 21.61 -5.16 -2.88
C THR A 216 21.14 -5.88 -1.63
N LEU A 217 21.83 -6.94 -1.16
CA LEU A 217 21.44 -7.71 0.01
C LEU A 217 21.62 -6.94 1.32
N ILE A 218 22.48 -5.92 1.32
CA ILE A 218 22.74 -5.08 2.50
C ILE A 218 21.61 -4.06 2.71
N VAL A 219 20.77 -3.83 1.72
CA VAL A 219 19.65 -2.87 1.82
C VAL A 219 18.58 -3.43 2.76
N ARG A 220 18.14 -2.62 3.72
CA ARG A 220 17.19 -3.01 4.80
C ARG A 220 15.87 -3.61 4.29
N THR A 221 15.44 -3.25 3.08
CA THR A 221 14.18 -3.74 2.48
C THR A 221 14.32 -5.04 1.70
N ASN A 222 15.52 -5.63 1.62
CA ASN A 222 15.75 -6.82 0.82
C ASN A 222 15.31 -8.10 1.55
N THR A 223 14.49 -8.92 0.89
CA THR A 223 14.01 -10.20 1.41
C THR A 223 14.70 -11.41 0.76
N VAL A 224 15.55 -11.19 -0.24
CA VAL A 224 16.22 -12.23 -1.01
C VAL A 224 17.45 -12.72 -0.26
N THR A 225 17.62 -14.03 -0.16
CA THR A 225 18.80 -14.61 0.47
C THR A 225 20.02 -14.61 -0.46
N ARG A 226 21.22 -14.72 0.13
CA ARG A 226 22.48 -14.83 -0.63
C ARG A 226 22.47 -16.01 -1.60
N ARG A 227 21.97 -17.17 -1.14
CA ARG A 227 21.79 -18.38 -1.95
C ARG A 227 20.83 -18.20 -3.12
N GLU A 228 19.69 -17.54 -2.91
CA GLU A 228 18.72 -17.26 -3.98
C GLU A 228 19.29 -16.30 -5.03
N ARG A 229 20.01 -15.25 -4.57
CA ARG A 229 20.69 -14.31 -5.46
C ARG A 229 21.70 -15.01 -6.36
N LEU A 230 22.56 -15.86 -5.80
CA LEU A 230 23.51 -16.66 -6.57
C LEU A 230 22.84 -17.57 -7.58
N ARG A 231 21.77 -18.27 -7.16
CA ARG A 231 21.02 -19.17 -8.05
C ARG A 231 20.43 -18.41 -9.24
N ALA A 232 19.83 -17.25 -9.00
CA ALA A 232 19.27 -16.42 -10.06
C ALA A 232 20.36 -15.90 -11.01
N SER A 233 21.49 -15.43 -10.48
CA SER A 233 22.63 -14.99 -11.28
C SER A 233 23.24 -16.11 -12.12
N LEU A 234 23.42 -17.31 -11.55
CA LEU A 234 23.93 -18.49 -12.26
C LEU A 234 23.00 -18.92 -13.41
N LEU A 235 21.69 -18.90 -13.19
CA LEU A 235 20.71 -19.21 -14.23
C LEU A 235 20.75 -18.19 -15.37
N ARG A 236 20.95 -16.91 -15.05
CA ARG A 236 21.03 -15.84 -16.04
C ARG A 236 22.31 -15.94 -16.88
N TRP A 237 23.45 -16.18 -16.25
CA TRP A 237 24.76 -16.29 -16.91
C TRP A 237 25.07 -17.69 -17.46
N HIS A 238 24.11 -18.62 -17.40
CA HIS A 238 24.30 -19.95 -17.95
C HIS A 238 24.45 -19.88 -19.49
N PRO A 239 25.43 -20.57 -20.09
CA PRO A 239 25.70 -20.50 -21.54
C PRO A 239 24.48 -20.80 -22.42
N ASP A 240 23.59 -21.69 -21.95
CA ASP A 240 22.31 -21.98 -22.62
C ASP A 240 21.39 -20.75 -22.71
N LYS A 241 21.30 -19.94 -21.66
CA LYS A 241 20.38 -18.77 -21.62
C LYS A 241 20.90 -17.57 -22.39
N VAL A 242 22.22 -17.39 -22.41
CA VAL A 242 22.87 -16.33 -23.18
C VAL A 242 23.08 -16.69 -24.66
N SER A 243 22.77 -17.92 -25.08
CA SER A 243 22.83 -18.38 -26.49
C SER A 243 22.11 -17.43 -27.45
N ALA A 244 20.96 -16.90 -27.05
CA ALA A 244 20.18 -15.94 -27.83
C ALA A 244 20.88 -14.58 -28.02
N VAL A 245 21.79 -14.21 -27.11
CA VAL A 245 22.63 -13.01 -27.27
C VAL A 245 23.75 -13.29 -28.27
N PHE A 246 24.40 -14.46 -28.20
CA PHE A 246 25.51 -14.84 -29.09
C PHE A 246 25.18 -14.75 -30.58
N VAL A 247 23.95 -15.09 -30.98
CA VAL A 247 23.51 -15.01 -32.38
C VAL A 247 23.59 -13.58 -32.93
N ARG A 248 23.55 -12.57 -32.05
CA ARG A 248 23.60 -11.15 -32.40
C ARG A 248 24.95 -10.51 -32.13
N VAL A 249 25.91 -11.24 -31.57
CA VAL A 249 27.23 -10.69 -31.26
C VAL A 249 27.99 -10.45 -32.56
N VAL A 250 28.66 -9.30 -32.66
CA VAL A 250 29.51 -9.00 -33.81
C VAL A 250 30.65 -10.04 -33.91
N PRO A 251 31.01 -10.53 -35.11
CA PRO A 251 31.99 -11.60 -35.26
C PRO A 251 33.32 -11.35 -34.55
N GLU A 252 33.75 -10.09 -34.50
CA GLU A 252 34.99 -9.64 -33.87
C GLU A 252 35.00 -9.85 -32.35
N ASP A 253 33.85 -9.73 -31.70
CA ASP A 253 33.70 -9.83 -30.24
C ASP A 253 33.17 -11.21 -29.78
N MET A 254 32.90 -12.13 -30.71
CA MET A 254 32.28 -13.42 -30.39
C MET A 254 33.09 -14.23 -29.36
N GLU A 255 34.41 -14.31 -29.55
CA GLU A 255 35.30 -15.02 -28.62
C GLU A 255 35.39 -14.29 -27.28
N ALA A 256 35.57 -12.97 -27.31
CA ALA A 256 35.66 -12.16 -26.10
C ALA A 256 34.39 -12.25 -25.23
N VAL A 257 33.21 -12.16 -25.84
CA VAL A 257 31.92 -12.31 -25.13
C VAL A 257 31.77 -13.72 -24.56
N ARG A 258 32.18 -14.75 -25.31
CA ARG A 258 32.13 -16.14 -24.87
C ARG A 258 32.99 -16.38 -23.65
N ASP A 259 34.23 -15.91 -23.71
CA ASP A 259 35.18 -16.06 -22.61
C ASP A 259 34.74 -15.23 -21.40
N GLY A 260 34.24 -14.01 -21.62
CA GLY A 260 33.72 -13.18 -20.54
C GLY A 260 32.54 -13.82 -19.80
N ILE A 261 31.58 -14.40 -20.52
CA ILE A 261 30.45 -15.13 -19.93
C ILE A 261 30.95 -16.34 -19.13
N ASN A 262 31.86 -17.13 -19.70
CA ASN A 262 32.41 -18.30 -19.01
C ASN A 262 33.20 -17.91 -17.76
N THR A 263 33.89 -16.77 -17.78
CA THR A 263 34.60 -16.22 -16.63
C THR A 263 33.62 -15.82 -15.53
N VAL A 264 32.58 -15.03 -15.83
CA VAL A 264 31.53 -14.69 -14.84
C VAL A 264 30.87 -15.94 -14.27
N PHE A 265 30.51 -16.90 -15.13
CA PHE A 265 29.87 -18.13 -14.70
C PHE A 265 30.77 -18.95 -13.75
N ARG A 266 32.07 -19.05 -14.04
CA ARG A 266 33.06 -19.72 -13.18
C ARG A 266 33.17 -19.02 -11.82
N HIS A 267 33.28 -17.69 -11.78
CA HIS A 267 33.32 -16.95 -10.52
C HIS A 267 32.04 -17.15 -9.68
N LEU A 268 30.87 -17.03 -10.30
CA LEU A 268 29.59 -17.27 -9.62
C LEU A 268 29.47 -18.69 -9.07
N LYS A 269 30.02 -19.68 -9.78
CA LYS A 269 30.02 -21.08 -9.33
C LYS A 269 30.97 -21.30 -8.16
N ALA A 270 32.17 -20.71 -8.22
CA ALA A 270 33.10 -20.71 -7.09
C ALA A 270 32.48 -20.06 -5.84
N LEU A 271 31.73 -18.95 -6.00
CA LEU A 271 31.00 -18.32 -4.89
C LEU A 271 29.90 -19.22 -4.32
N GLN A 272 29.14 -19.93 -5.17
CA GLN A 272 28.14 -20.90 -4.72
C GLN A 272 28.76 -22.07 -3.96
N ASP A 273 29.91 -22.57 -4.40
CA ASP A 273 30.60 -23.67 -3.74
C ASP A 273 31.17 -23.24 -2.39
N LYS A 274 31.72 -22.01 -2.29
CA LYS A 274 32.14 -21.38 -1.03
C LYS A 274 30.95 -21.28 -0.05
N GLU A 275 29.79 -20.80 -0.50
CA GLU A 275 28.57 -20.66 0.33
C GLU A 275 28.04 -22.01 0.86
N ARG A 276 28.29 -23.11 0.14
CA ARG A 276 27.83 -24.45 0.54
C ARG A 276 28.71 -25.09 1.62
N GLN A 277 29.98 -24.66 1.72
CA GLN A 277 30.94 -25.20 2.68
C GLN A 277 30.84 -24.55 4.07
N VAL A 278 30.15 -23.40 4.16
CA VAL A 278 29.83 -22.70 5.40
C VAL A 278 28.52 -23.23 5.98
#